data_AF-A0AA38KL40-F1
#
_entry.id   AF-A0AA38KL40-F1
#
_cell.length_a   1.000
_cell.length_b   1.000
_cell.length_c   1.000
_cell.angle_alpha   90.00
_cell.angle_beta   90.00
_cell.angle_gamma   90.00
#
_symmetry.space_group_name_H-M   'P 1'
#
loop_
_entity.id
_entity.type
_entity.pdbx_description
1 polymer ?
#
loop_
_entity_poly.entity_id
_entity_poly.type
_entity_poly.pdbx_seq_one_letter_code
_entity_poly.pdbx_strand_id
1 'polypeptide(L)'
;VIKAYPEMSHYTLSIPTQPNLFPLFYIDQLKRWTPHNGHLFPGREYAWPSPVMVDGLEEFMIECILNSCKRGRSWQFLVCWSRQPASEDHWLSYASLRDCAALD
;
A
#
# COMPACT_ATOMS: atom_id res chain seq x y z
N VAL A 1 18.32 -1.18 1.17
CA VAL A 1 19.55 -0.45 0.80
C VAL A 1 19.91 -0.87 -0.63
N ILE A 2 20.10 0.08 -1.54
CA ILE A 2 20.53 -0.19 -2.92
C ILE A 2 22.04 -0.36 -2.97
N LYS A 3 22.77 0.54 -2.30
CA LYS A 3 24.23 0.53 -2.25
C LYS A 3 24.73 1.07 -0.93
N ALA A 4 25.83 0.50 -0.43
CA ALA A 4 26.51 0.95 0.76
C ALA A 4 27.92 1.42 0.39
N TYR A 5 28.36 2.49 1.05
CA TYR A 5 29.70 3.07 0.95
C TYR A 5 30.28 3.17 2.38
N PRO A 6 30.69 2.03 2.99
CA PRO A 6 31.12 1.99 4.38
C PRO A 6 32.28 2.95 4.69
N GLU A 7 33.20 3.12 3.73
CA GLU A 7 34.35 4.01 3.84
C GLU A 7 33.98 5.48 4.04
N MET A 8 32.85 5.91 3.48
CA MET A 8 32.32 7.27 3.66
C MET A 8 31.13 7.30 4.64
N SER A 9 30.72 6.15 5.19
CA SER A 9 29.50 6.02 5.99
C SER A 9 28.22 6.51 5.28
N HIS A 10 28.15 6.35 3.96
CA HIS A 10 27.00 6.72 3.13
C HIS A 10 26.23 5.50 2.62
N TYR A 11 24.91 5.64 2.51
CA TYR A 11 24.02 4.59 2.00
C TYR A 11 23.04 5.18 1.00
N THR A 12 22.85 4.48 -0.11
CA THR A 12 21.79 4.77 -1.07
C THR A 12 20.58 3.89 -0.76
N LEU A 13 19.42 4.50 -0.53
CA LEU A 13 18.18 3.79 -0.21
C LEU A 13 17.24 3.67 -1.41
N SER A 14 16.45 2.60 -1.41
CA SER A 14 15.34 2.42 -2.34
C SER A 14 14.11 3.03 -1.70
N ILE A 15 13.84 4.29 -2.04
CA ILE A 15 12.70 5.04 -1.52
C ILE A 15 11.86 5.56 -2.69
N PRO A 16 10.54 5.74 -2.51
CA PRO A 16 9.66 6.22 -3.57
C PRO A 16 10.17 7.55 -4.14
N THR A 17 10.19 7.67 -5.46
CA THR A 17 10.69 8.87 -6.13
C THR A 17 9.82 10.06 -5.79
N GLN A 18 10.42 11.06 -5.13
CA GLN A 18 9.80 12.35 -4.86
C GLN A 18 10.62 13.44 -5.57
N PRO A 19 9.98 14.53 -6.05
CA PRO A 19 10.72 15.64 -6.64
C PRO A 19 11.73 16.19 -5.61
N ASN A 20 12.97 16.41 -6.05
CA ASN A 20 14.11 16.90 -5.24
C ASN A 20 14.62 15.95 -4.14
N LEU A 21 14.24 14.67 -4.17
CA LEU A 21 14.76 13.70 -3.22
C LEU A 21 16.11 13.14 -3.67
N PHE A 22 17.13 13.31 -2.83
CA PHE A 22 18.43 12.68 -3.01
C PHE A 22 18.50 11.41 -2.14
N PRO A 23 18.57 10.20 -2.72
CA PRO A 23 18.45 8.95 -1.96
C PRO A 23 19.73 8.54 -1.21
N LEU A 24 20.72 9.43 -1.10
CA LEU A 24 21.98 9.19 -0.41
C LEU A 24 21.96 9.82 0.97
N PHE A 25 22.12 8.99 2.00
CA PHE A 25 22.06 9.40 3.40
C PHE A 25 23.34 9.00 4.14
N TYR A 26 23.73 9.80 5.13
CA TYR A 26 24.78 9.43 6.07
C TYR A 26 24.25 8.47 7.12
N ILE A 27 25.09 7.58 7.67
CA ILE A 27 24.67 6.56 8.65
C ILE A 27 23.96 7.18 9.87
N ASP A 28 24.40 8.35 10.35
CA ASP A 28 23.80 9.02 11.51
C ASP A 28 22.37 9.52 11.26
N GLN A 29 21.97 9.67 10.00
CA GLN A 29 20.60 10.02 9.62
C GLN A 29 19.70 8.78 9.52
N LEU A 30 20.29 7.59 9.55
CA LEU A 30 19.58 6.34 9.38
C LEU A 30 19.40 5.63 10.72
N LYS A 31 18.19 5.12 10.92
CA LYS A 31 17.89 4.21 12.01
C LYS A 31 17.49 2.86 11.43
N ARG A 32 17.95 1.78 12.07
CA ARG A 32 17.50 0.44 11.72
C ARG A 32 15.98 0.37 11.84
N TRP A 33 15.32 0.02 10.73
CA TRP A 33 13.90 -0.25 10.75
C TRP A 33 13.64 -1.48 11.63
N THR A 34 12.67 -1.36 12.52
CA THR A 34 12.22 -2.44 13.39
C THR A 34 10.71 -2.59 13.14
N PRO A 35 10.21 -3.81 12.90
CA PRO A 35 8.78 -4.01 12.71
C PRO A 35 8.02 -3.51 13.93
N HIS A 36 6.81 -3.01 13.68
CA HIS A 36 5.90 -2.61 14.74
C HIS A 36 5.60 -3.80 15.66
N ASN A 37 5.54 -3.55 16.97
CA ASN A 37 5.09 -4.55 17.94
C ASN A 37 3.70 -4.16 18.46
N GLY A 38 2.66 -4.77 17.88
CA GLY A 38 1.26 -4.54 18.23
C GLY A 38 0.91 -4.75 19.70
N HIS A 39 1.64 -5.63 20.40
CA HIS A 39 1.40 -5.85 21.82
C HIS A 39 1.88 -4.69 22.70
N LEU A 40 2.97 -4.01 22.29
CA LEU A 40 3.52 -2.88 23.05
C LEU A 40 2.84 -1.55 22.71
N PHE A 41 2.38 -1.40 21.46
CA PHE A 41 1.78 -0.16 20.99
C PHE A 41 0.54 -0.43 20.12
N PRO A 42 -0.55 -1.00 20.69
CA PRO A 42 -1.73 -1.37 19.92
C PRO A 42 -2.38 -0.19 19.18
N GLY A 43 -2.25 1.04 19.70
CA GLY A 43 -2.77 2.26 19.06
C GLY A 43 -1.93 2.79 17.88
N ARG A 44 -0.78 2.19 17.57
CA ARG A 44 0.03 2.53 16.39
C ARG A 44 -0.23 1.59 15.20
N GLU A 45 -0.94 0.50 15.45
CA GLU A 45 -1.44 -0.36 14.37
C GLU A 45 -2.64 0.31 13.74
N TYR A 46 -2.60 0.39 12.42
CA TYR A 46 -3.72 0.87 11.66
C TYR A 46 -4.82 -0.20 11.72
N ALA A 47 -5.97 0.13 12.30
CA ALA A 47 -7.08 -0.81 12.34
C ALA A 47 -7.61 -1.02 10.91
N TRP A 48 -7.57 -2.27 10.45
CA TRP A 48 -8.26 -2.66 9.22
C TRP A 48 -9.74 -2.29 9.34
N PRO A 49 -10.43 -1.81 8.29
CA PRO A 49 -11.83 -1.50 8.39
C PRO A 49 -12.54 -2.83 8.65
N SER A 50 -13.47 -2.86 9.59
CA SER A 50 -14.29 -4.06 9.76
C SER A 50 -15.07 -4.30 8.46
N PRO A 51 -15.08 -5.53 7.94
CA PRO A 51 -15.89 -5.84 6.77
C PRO A 51 -17.37 -5.64 7.09
N VAL A 52 -18.13 -5.27 6.07
CA VAL A 52 -19.58 -5.18 6.12
C VAL A 52 -20.15 -6.49 5.58
N MET A 53 -21.15 -7.04 6.25
CA MET A 53 -21.86 -8.22 5.75
C MET A 53 -22.91 -7.78 4.73
N VAL A 54 -22.72 -8.17 3.47
CA VAL A 54 -23.66 -7.96 2.37
C VAL A 54 -23.99 -9.34 1.80
N ASP A 55 -25.27 -9.71 1.81
CA ASP A 55 -25.74 -11.02 1.31
C ASP A 55 -25.02 -12.26 1.88
N GLY A 56 -24.53 -12.15 3.13
CA GLY A 56 -23.81 -13.23 3.79
C GLY A 56 -22.32 -13.33 3.41
N LEU A 57 -21.81 -12.38 2.64
CA LEU A 57 -20.39 -12.24 2.30
C LEU A 57 -19.79 -11.02 3.00
N GLU A 58 -18.51 -11.14 3.37
CA GLU A 58 -17.72 -10.04 3.91
C GLU A 58 -17.23 -9.15 2.77
N GLU A 59 -17.67 -7.89 2.78
CA GLU A 59 -17.28 -6.87 1.79
C GLU A 59 -16.55 -5.71 2.46
N PHE A 60 -15.58 -5.14 1.76
CA PHE A 60 -14.82 -3.98 2.23
C PHE A 60 -15.21 -2.74 1.45
N MET A 61 -15.28 -1.60 2.15
CA MET A 61 -15.61 -0.33 1.53
C MET A 61 -14.47 0.14 0.62
N ILE A 62 -14.78 0.30 -0.67
CA ILE A 62 -13.90 0.90 -1.67
C ILE A 62 -14.05 2.42 -1.59
N GLU A 63 -12.93 3.14 -1.55
CA GLU A 63 -12.93 4.60 -1.60
C GLU A 63 -12.99 5.09 -3.05
N CYS A 64 -12.13 4.54 -3.90
CA CYS A 64 -12.11 4.86 -5.33
C CYS A 64 -11.39 3.78 -6.14
N ILE A 65 -11.60 3.83 -7.46
CA ILE A 65 -10.83 3.06 -8.43
C ILE A 65 -9.76 3.97 -9.00
N LEU A 66 -8.50 3.63 -8.76
CA LEU A 66 -7.35 4.45 -9.18
C LEU A 66 -7.00 4.24 -10.65
N ASN A 67 -7.20 3.03 -11.16
CA ASN A 67 -6.81 2.69 -12.52
C ASN A 67 -7.62 1.50 -13.07
N SER A 68 -7.66 1.36 -14.38
CA SER A 68 -8.24 0.20 -15.07
C SER A 68 -7.28 -0.30 -16.14
N CYS A 69 -7.18 -1.61 -16.30
CA CYS A 69 -6.39 -2.20 -17.37
C CYS A 69 -7.06 -3.43 -17.95
N LYS A 70 -6.84 -3.66 -19.24
CA LYS A 70 -7.33 -4.85 -19.93
C LYS A 70 -6.27 -5.96 -19.82
N ARG A 71 -6.64 -7.09 -19.22
CA ARG A 71 -5.78 -8.28 -19.10
C ARG A 71 -6.41 -9.43 -19.86
N GLY A 72 -5.90 -9.67 -21.07
CA GLY A 72 -6.45 -10.68 -21.98
C GLY A 72 -7.88 -10.34 -22.40
N ARG A 73 -8.85 -11.20 -22.02
CA ARG A 73 -10.27 -11.04 -22.37
C ARG A 73 -11.08 -10.29 -21.30
N SER A 74 -10.50 -9.95 -20.15
CA SER A 74 -11.20 -9.30 -19.04
C SER A 74 -10.56 -7.97 -18.63
N TRP A 75 -11.27 -7.20 -17.82
CA TRP A 75 -10.79 -5.98 -17.18
C TRP A 75 -10.34 -6.26 -15.75
N GLN A 76 -9.31 -5.53 -15.32
CA GLN A 76 -8.90 -5.41 -13.92
C GLN A 76 -8.90 -3.95 -13.51
N PHE A 77 -9.14 -3.70 -12.23
CA PHE A 77 -9.22 -2.38 -11.64
C PHE A 77 -8.32 -2.31 -10.42
N LEU A 78 -7.53 -1.24 -10.31
CA LEU A 78 -6.74 -0.97 -9.12
C LEU A 78 -7.64 -0.28 -8.10
N VAL A 79 -7.96 -1.00 -7.04
CA VAL A 79 -8.91 -0.57 -6.01
C VAL A 79 -8.15 0.07 -4.85
N CYS A 80 -8.58 1.27 -4.48
CA CYS A 80 -8.15 1.93 -3.25
C CYS A 80 -9.22 1.75 -2.18
N TRP A 81 -8.80 1.19 -1.05
CA TRP A 81 -9.71 0.86 0.05
C TRP A 81 -9.91 2.06 0.97
N SER A 82 -11.15 2.23 1.44
CA SER A 82 -11.49 3.29 2.37
C SER A 82 -10.69 3.18 3.64
N ARG A 83 -10.04 4.30 3.99
CA ARG A 83 -9.20 4.39 5.18
C ARG A 83 -8.10 3.34 5.15
N GLN A 84 -7.42 3.07 4.03
CA GLN A 84 -6.22 2.23 4.04
C GLN A 84 -5.05 2.94 3.37
N PRO A 85 -3.81 2.60 3.73
CA PRO A 85 -2.65 3.10 2.99
C PRO A 85 -2.62 2.48 1.59
N ALA A 86 -2.04 3.22 0.63
CA ALA A 86 -1.88 2.78 -0.75
C ALA A 86 -1.04 1.48 -0.92
N SER A 87 -0.39 0.99 0.15
CA SER A 87 0.28 -0.32 0.14
C SER A 87 -0.71 -1.49 0.01
N GLU A 88 -1.95 -1.30 0.45
CA GLU A 88 -3.01 -2.31 0.38
C GLU A 88 -3.83 -2.24 -0.92
N ASP A 89 -3.49 -1.30 -1.82
CA ASP A 89 -4.17 -1.17 -3.10
C ASP A 89 -3.87 -2.38 -3.98
N HIS A 90 -4.92 -3.03 -4.49
CA HIS A 90 -4.81 -4.29 -5.20
C HIS A 90 -5.62 -4.30 -6.50
N TRP A 91 -5.12 -5.04 -7.48
CA TRP A 91 -5.81 -5.25 -8.76
C TRP A 91 -6.88 -6.33 -8.62
N LEU A 92 -8.15 -5.92 -8.67
CA LEU A 92 -9.30 -6.83 -8.66
C LEU A 92 -9.86 -7.03 -10.06
N SER A 93 -10.43 -8.21 -10.29
CA SER A 93 -11.05 -8.55 -11.57
C SER A 93 -12.44 -7.92 -11.70
N TYR A 94 -12.88 -7.65 -12.92
CA TYR A 94 -14.27 -7.22 -13.18
C TYR A 94 -15.31 -8.16 -12.55
N ALA A 95 -15.06 -9.48 -12.57
CA ALA A 95 -16.00 -10.45 -11.98
C ALA A 95 -16.16 -10.28 -10.47
N SER A 96 -15.09 -9.87 -9.77
CA SER A 96 -15.10 -9.61 -8.33
C SER A 96 -15.77 -8.29 -7.96
N LEU A 97 -15.86 -7.35 -8.92
CA LEU A 97 -16.43 -6.02 -8.72
C LEU A 97 -17.76 -5.85 -9.44
N ARG A 98 -18.33 -6.92 -10.01
CA ARG A 98 -19.50 -6.84 -10.90
C ARG A 98 -20.67 -6.09 -10.27
N ASP A 99 -20.84 -6.26 -8.95
CA ASP A 99 -21.95 -5.68 -8.19
C ASP A 99 -21.50 -4.44 -7.39
N CYS A 100 -20.30 -3.92 -7.62
CA CYS A 100 -19.80 -2.73 -6.96
C CYS A 100 -20.27 -1.45 -7.68
N ALA A 101 -21.04 -0.63 -6.97
CA ALA A 101 -21.49 0.68 -7.45
C ALA A 101 -20.35 1.65 -7.85
N ALA A 102 -19.11 1.40 -7.44
CA ALA A 102 -17.94 2.21 -7.82
C ALA A 102 -17.51 2.03 -9.29
N LEU A 103 -18.08 1.06 -10.02
CA LEU A 103 -17.84 0.86 -11.46
C LEU A 103 -18.88 1.52 -12.37
N ASP A 104 -20.01 1.99 -11.82
CA ASP A 104 -21.06 2.71 -12.54
C ASP A 104 -20.70 4.21 -12.72
#